data_AF-A0A7J9ZGT0-F1
#
_entry.id   AF-A0A7J9ZGT0-F1
#
_cell.length_a   1.000
_cell.length_b   1.000
_cell.length_c   1.000
_cell.angle_alpha   90.00
_cell.angle_beta   90.00
_cell.angle_gamma   90.00
#
_symmetry.space_group_name_H-M   'P 1'
#
loop_
_entity.id
_entity.type
_entity.pdbx_description
1 polymer ?
#
loop_
_entity_poly.entity_id
_entity_poly.type
_entity_poly.pdbx_seq_one_letter_code
_entity_poly.pdbx_strand_id
1 'polypeptide(L)'
;MSKAPRLRRPGPSMTATVTATSDTAEPLAECRPVRCLALDFGGTIGLRELDHLIGQRPVDPAAVEPLRLLHKRRRRLLLASNTLPCETRWPALQQAGVDDLFTCSLLSHSLGVAKPARIFYSLVIAAAECEPGEILFVGDSIRSDVVGPMKAGMRAALIRPCGMRPGENLPAGAIQIRHIADLIDLPGLW
;
A
#
# COMPACT_ATOMS: atom_id res chain seq x y z
N MET A 1 48.25 -65.51 -24.05
CA MET A 1 47.61 -66.66 -23.37
C MET A 1 47.42 -66.32 -21.90
N SER A 2 46.14 -66.25 -21.50
CA SER A 2 45.54 -66.35 -20.16
C SER A 2 46.20 -65.70 -18.94
N LYS A 3 45.55 -64.66 -18.41
CA LYS A 3 45.43 -64.46 -16.96
C LYS A 3 44.02 -63.98 -16.64
N ALA A 4 43.27 -64.83 -15.94
CA ALA A 4 41.88 -64.62 -15.55
C ALA A 4 41.73 -63.45 -14.54
N PRO A 5 40.56 -62.76 -14.51
CA PRO A 5 40.35 -61.60 -13.66
C PRO A 5 39.97 -61.97 -12.22
N ARG A 6 40.50 -61.22 -11.24
CA ARG A 6 40.14 -61.34 -9.81
C ARG A 6 38.80 -60.63 -9.55
N LEU A 7 37.82 -61.37 -9.02
CA LEU A 7 36.57 -60.82 -8.49
C LEU A 7 36.85 -59.90 -7.28
N ARG A 8 36.35 -58.67 -7.32
CA ARG A 8 36.29 -57.75 -6.18
C ARG A 8 35.06 -58.08 -5.32
N ARG A 9 35.24 -58.11 -3.99
CA ARG A 9 34.16 -58.25 -3.00
C ARG A 9 33.33 -56.96 -2.90
N PRO A 10 32.02 -57.03 -2.61
CA PRO A 10 31.20 -55.85 -2.44
C PRO A 10 31.46 -55.19 -1.07
N GLY A 11 31.61 -53.85 -1.07
CA GLY A 11 31.68 -53.01 0.12
C GLY A 11 30.28 -52.70 0.70
N PRO A 12 30.19 -52.23 1.95
CA PRO A 12 28.94 -52.21 2.71
C PRO A 12 27.99 -51.10 2.25
N SER A 13 26.69 -51.44 2.33
CA SER A 13 25.52 -50.61 2.08
C SER A 13 25.51 -49.35 2.95
N MET A 14 25.41 -48.16 2.33
CA MET A 14 25.16 -46.90 3.02
C MET A 14 23.66 -46.68 3.16
N THR A 15 23.15 -46.88 4.36
CA THR A 15 21.82 -46.43 4.79
C THR A 15 21.85 -44.91 4.96
N ALA A 16 21.16 -44.17 4.10
CA ALA A 16 21.02 -42.72 4.23
C ALA A 16 19.96 -42.41 5.30
N THR A 17 20.40 -41.96 6.47
CA THR A 17 19.53 -41.38 7.50
C THR A 17 19.11 -39.98 7.05
N VAL A 18 17.84 -39.82 6.68
CA VAL A 18 17.23 -38.51 6.43
C VAL A 18 17.03 -37.84 7.79
N THR A 19 17.92 -36.91 8.14
CA THR A 19 17.69 -35.98 9.26
C THR A 19 16.65 -34.95 8.82
N ALA A 20 15.46 -35.02 9.41
CA ALA A 20 14.45 -33.98 9.32
C ALA A 20 15.02 -32.69 9.92
N THR A 21 15.31 -31.71 9.08
CA THR A 21 15.55 -30.34 9.51
C THR A 21 14.23 -29.77 10.01
N SER A 22 14.17 -29.53 11.31
CA SER A 22 13.10 -28.81 11.98
C SER A 22 12.90 -27.45 11.32
N ASP A 23 11.77 -27.32 10.64
CA ASP A 23 11.21 -26.09 10.10
C ASP A 23 10.90 -25.17 11.28
N THR A 24 11.88 -24.34 11.66
CA THR A 24 11.65 -23.23 12.57
C THR A 24 11.14 -22.10 11.70
N ALA A 25 9.81 -22.02 11.60
CA ALA A 25 9.13 -20.87 11.04
C ALA A 25 9.76 -19.60 11.60
N GLU A 26 10.29 -18.76 10.71
CA GLU A 26 10.74 -17.42 11.09
C GLU A 26 9.60 -16.72 11.85
N PRO A 27 9.88 -16.06 12.98
CA PRO A 27 8.86 -15.35 13.71
C PRO A 27 8.23 -14.31 12.79
N LEU A 28 6.89 -14.28 12.77
CA LEU A 28 6.07 -13.29 12.05
C LEU A 28 6.75 -11.93 12.17
N ALA A 29 7.27 -11.42 11.05
CA ALA A 29 7.96 -10.14 11.00
C ALA A 29 7.13 -9.10 11.77
N GLU A 30 7.70 -8.56 12.86
CA GLU A 30 7.07 -7.47 13.61
C GLU A 30 6.66 -6.40 12.59
N CYS A 31 5.36 -6.12 12.52
CA CYS A 31 4.82 -5.20 11.53
C CYS A 31 5.48 -3.83 11.75
N ARG A 32 6.36 -3.45 10.80
CA ARG A 32 7.08 -2.19 10.87
C ARG A 32 6.09 -1.01 10.95
N PRO A 33 6.40 0.03 11.74
CA PRO A 33 5.56 1.20 11.87
C PRO A 33 5.42 1.92 10.52
N VAL A 34 4.21 2.41 10.21
CA VAL A 34 3.95 3.16 8.98
C VAL A 34 4.66 4.51 9.05
N ARG A 35 5.49 4.81 8.07
CA ARG A 35 6.23 6.08 7.93
C ARG A 35 5.62 7.01 6.90
N CYS A 36 4.96 6.45 5.88
CA CYS A 36 4.41 7.18 4.76
C CYS A 36 2.98 6.75 4.47
N LEU A 37 2.10 7.70 4.16
CA LEU A 37 0.78 7.46 3.63
C LEU A 37 0.73 7.88 2.17
N ALA A 38 0.30 6.97 1.30
CA ALA A 38 -0.05 7.26 -0.08
C ALA A 38 -1.58 7.31 -0.19
N LEU A 39 -2.12 8.52 -0.36
CA LEU A 39 -3.55 8.78 -0.27
C LEU A 39 -4.15 8.92 -1.66
N ASP A 40 -5.20 8.15 -1.96
CA ASP A 40 -6.11 8.50 -3.05
C ASP A 40 -6.85 9.82 -2.74
N PHE A 41 -7.51 10.40 -3.75
CA PHE A 41 -8.24 11.65 -3.57
C PHE A 41 -9.76 11.42 -3.41
N GLY A 42 -10.43 11.01 -4.49
CA GLY A 42 -11.89 11.02 -4.57
C GLY A 42 -12.52 9.91 -3.72
N GLY A 43 -13.42 10.28 -2.80
CA GLY A 43 -13.99 9.32 -1.86
C GLY A 43 -13.02 8.84 -0.79
N THR A 44 -11.89 9.53 -0.63
CA THR A 44 -10.83 9.25 0.36
C THR A 44 -10.58 10.46 1.24
N ILE A 45 -9.91 11.50 0.71
CA ILE A 45 -9.71 12.79 1.38
C ILE A 45 -10.48 13.93 0.71
N GLY A 46 -10.95 13.71 -0.52
CA GLY A 46 -11.84 14.60 -1.24
C GLY A 46 -13.24 14.01 -1.33
N LEU A 47 -14.24 14.90 -1.37
CA LEU A 47 -15.63 14.52 -1.60
C LEU A 47 -15.77 13.81 -2.96
N ARG A 48 -16.85 13.04 -3.14
CA ARG A 48 -17.09 12.33 -4.40
C ARG A 48 -17.64 13.29 -5.45
N GLU A 49 -18.47 14.22 -5.03
CA GLU A 49 -19.12 15.23 -5.85
C GLU A 49 -18.12 16.28 -6.35
N LEU A 50 -18.30 16.67 -7.60
CA LEU A 50 -17.58 17.79 -8.19
C LEU A 50 -18.23 19.10 -7.70
N ASP A 51 -17.42 20.02 -7.20
CA ASP A 51 -17.86 21.41 -7.05
C ASP A 51 -17.73 22.09 -8.41
N HIS A 52 -18.87 22.51 -8.95
CA HIS A 52 -18.98 23.11 -10.29
C HIS A 52 -18.40 24.54 -10.36
N LEU A 53 -18.22 25.23 -9.24
CA LEU A 53 -17.66 26.60 -9.22
C LEU A 53 -16.13 26.56 -9.35
N ILE A 54 -15.49 25.59 -8.70
CA ILE A 54 -14.03 25.40 -8.77
C ILE A 54 -13.61 24.33 -9.78
N GLY A 55 -14.57 23.62 -10.38
CA GLY A 55 -14.34 22.55 -11.35
C GLY A 55 -13.57 21.36 -10.75
N GLN A 56 -13.63 21.18 -9.43
CA GLN A 56 -12.85 20.19 -8.70
C GLN A 56 -13.65 19.59 -7.56
N ARG A 57 -13.24 18.40 -7.13
CA ARG A 57 -13.75 17.79 -5.90
C ARG A 57 -13.08 18.52 -4.72
N PRO A 58 -13.84 19.15 -3.81
CA PRO A 58 -13.24 19.77 -2.63
C PRO A 58 -12.68 18.70 -1.70
N VAL A 59 -11.71 19.09 -0.88
CA VAL A 59 -11.25 18.26 0.25
C VAL A 59 -12.41 18.12 1.24
N ASP A 60 -12.60 16.93 1.78
CA ASP A 60 -13.52 16.70 2.88
C ASP A 60 -13.06 17.53 4.10
N PRO A 61 -13.86 18.49 4.59
CA PRO A 61 -13.49 19.27 5.76
C PRO A 61 -13.16 18.40 6.99
N ALA A 62 -13.79 17.23 7.13
CA ALA A 62 -13.52 16.30 8.22
C ALA A 62 -12.14 15.61 8.08
N ALA A 63 -11.55 15.58 6.88
CA ALA A 63 -10.23 15.01 6.65
C ALA A 63 -9.08 15.97 7.02
N VAL A 64 -9.34 17.28 7.11
CA VAL A 64 -8.30 18.31 7.35
C VAL A 64 -7.54 18.08 8.65
N GLU A 65 -8.26 17.96 9.78
CA GLU A 65 -7.61 17.79 11.09
C GLU A 65 -6.84 16.47 11.21
N PRO A 66 -7.39 15.31 10.79
CA PRO A 66 -6.62 14.07 10.71
C PRO A 66 -5.34 14.19 9.88
N LEU A 67 -5.39 14.83 8.70
CA LEU A 67 -4.19 15.03 7.86
C LEU A 67 -3.13 15.85 8.58
N ARG A 68 -3.52 16.94 9.25
CA ARG A 68 -2.61 17.75 10.06
C ARG A 68 -2.00 16.96 11.20
N LEU A 69 -2.80 16.14 11.89
CA LEU A 69 -2.33 15.32 13.00
C LEU A 69 -1.33 14.24 12.55
N LEU A 70 -1.60 13.58 11.42
CA LEU A 70 -0.68 12.62 10.81
C LEU A 70 0.65 13.28 10.42
N HIS A 71 0.58 14.46 9.79
CA HIS A 71 1.76 15.24 9.45
C HIS A 71 2.54 15.67 10.70
N LYS A 72 1.86 16.16 11.75
CA LYS A 72 2.46 16.52 13.05
C LYS A 72 3.14 15.34 13.73
N ARG A 73 2.61 14.13 13.55
CA ARG A 73 3.25 12.85 13.95
C ARG A 73 4.37 12.41 12.99
N ARG A 74 4.88 13.33 12.17
CA ARG A 74 6.00 13.13 11.24
C ARG A 74 5.74 12.01 10.24
N ARG A 75 4.49 11.81 9.83
CA ARG A 75 4.17 10.91 8.72
C ARG A 75 4.25 11.68 7.41
N ARG A 76 4.94 11.10 6.44
CA ARG A 76 5.03 11.66 5.09
C ARG A 76 3.71 11.42 4.38
N LEU A 77 3.17 12.44 3.71
CA LEU A 77 1.92 12.33 2.96
C LEU A 77 2.20 12.50 1.47
N LEU A 78 1.79 11.51 0.69
CA LEU A 78 1.83 11.54 -0.77
C LEU A 78 0.40 11.53 -1.29
N LEU A 79 0.14 12.29 -2.35
CA LEU A 79 -1.08 12.15 -3.12
C LEU A 79 -0.86 11.15 -4.24
N ALA A 80 -1.77 10.20 -4.42
CA ALA A 80 -1.66 9.10 -5.38
C ALA A 80 -3.02 8.89 -6.09
N SER A 81 -3.31 9.70 -7.11
CA SER A 81 -4.66 9.84 -7.68
C SER A 81 -4.72 9.57 -9.18
N ASN A 82 -5.71 8.79 -9.61
CA ASN A 82 -6.09 8.74 -11.02
C ASN A 82 -6.86 10.03 -11.37
N THR A 83 -6.43 10.70 -12.44
CA THR A 83 -6.88 12.04 -12.83
C THR A 83 -7.26 12.10 -14.31
N LEU A 84 -8.22 12.97 -14.62
CA LEU A 84 -8.54 13.40 -15.97
C LEU A 84 -7.56 14.50 -16.45
N PRO A 85 -7.56 14.86 -17.74
CA PRO A 85 -6.83 16.02 -18.23
C PRO A 85 -7.14 17.27 -17.40
N CYS A 86 -6.10 18.05 -17.11
CA CYS A 86 -6.16 19.28 -16.31
C CYS A 86 -6.54 19.13 -14.82
N GLU A 87 -6.83 17.93 -14.31
CA GLU A 87 -7.04 17.72 -12.87
C GLU A 87 -5.70 17.63 -12.12
N THR A 88 -5.37 18.64 -11.32
CA THR A 88 -4.15 18.64 -10.48
C THR A 88 -4.42 18.34 -9.01
N ARG A 89 -5.67 18.44 -8.53
CA ARG A 89 -6.10 18.37 -7.12
C ARG A 89 -5.53 19.46 -6.19
N TRP A 90 -4.47 20.14 -6.61
CA TRP A 90 -3.76 21.13 -5.80
C TRP A 90 -4.63 22.32 -5.38
N PRO A 91 -5.49 22.91 -6.25
CA PRO A 91 -6.35 24.01 -5.83
C PRO A 91 -7.33 23.62 -4.72
N ALA A 92 -7.84 22.38 -4.73
CA ALA A 92 -8.68 21.88 -3.65
C ALA A 92 -7.91 21.75 -2.32
N LEU A 93 -6.64 21.28 -2.37
CA LEU A 93 -5.77 21.22 -1.20
C LEU A 93 -5.45 22.61 -0.64
N GLN A 94 -5.17 23.57 -1.52
CA GLN A 94 -4.90 24.97 -1.16
C GLN A 94 -6.10 25.65 -0.52
N GLN A 95 -7.29 25.43 -1.07
CA GLN A 95 -8.53 25.97 -0.52
C GLN A 95 -8.81 25.43 0.89
N ALA A 96 -8.45 24.18 1.15
CA ALA A 96 -8.52 23.56 2.48
C ALA A 96 -7.31 23.90 3.38
N GLY A 97 -6.29 24.56 2.84
CA GLY A 97 -5.05 24.93 3.54
C GLY A 97 -4.18 23.75 3.97
N VAL A 98 -4.24 22.63 3.25
CA VAL A 98 -3.50 21.38 3.58
C VAL A 98 -2.49 20.99 2.51
N ASP A 99 -2.27 21.83 1.51
CA ASP A 99 -1.35 21.57 0.41
C ASP A 99 0.10 21.43 0.89
N ASP A 100 0.49 22.22 1.88
CA ASP A 100 1.82 22.19 2.52
C ASP A 100 2.13 20.86 3.25
N LEU A 101 1.11 20.04 3.54
CA LEU A 101 1.30 18.76 4.21
C LEU A 101 1.81 17.65 3.26
N PHE A 102 1.63 17.82 1.95
CA PHE A 102 1.93 16.81 0.94
C PHE A 102 3.32 17.03 0.33
N THR A 103 4.16 16.01 0.38
CA THR A 103 5.54 16.10 -0.14
C THR A 103 5.62 15.86 -1.64
N CYS A 104 4.66 15.13 -2.22
CA CYS A 104 4.61 14.83 -3.65
C CYS A 104 3.19 14.47 -4.08
N SER A 105 2.87 14.71 -5.35
CA SER A 105 1.64 14.27 -6.01
C SER A 105 1.94 13.38 -7.21
N LEU A 106 1.53 12.12 -7.15
CA LEU A 106 1.57 11.15 -8.22
C LEU A 106 0.20 11.13 -8.91
N LEU A 107 0.08 11.85 -10.03
CA LEU A 107 -1.16 12.03 -10.77
C LEU A 107 -1.12 11.27 -12.08
N SER A 108 -2.08 10.37 -12.32
CA SER A 108 -2.00 9.46 -13.45
C SER A 108 -1.91 10.14 -14.82
N HIS A 109 -2.63 11.25 -15.02
CA HIS A 109 -2.61 11.97 -16.29
C HIS A 109 -1.22 12.58 -16.56
N SER A 110 -0.62 13.22 -15.55
CA SER A 110 0.72 13.82 -15.67
C SER A 110 1.81 12.77 -15.85
N LEU A 111 1.65 11.60 -15.23
CA LEU A 111 2.60 10.49 -15.31
C LEU A 111 2.43 9.59 -16.55
N GLY A 112 1.33 9.74 -17.29
CA GLY A 112 0.97 8.84 -18.41
C GLY A 112 0.64 7.41 -18.00
N VAL A 113 0.50 7.14 -16.69
CA VAL A 113 0.20 5.81 -16.17
C VAL A 113 -0.76 5.88 -14.99
N ALA A 114 -1.73 4.97 -14.95
CA ALA A 114 -2.79 4.96 -13.95
C ALA A 114 -2.74 3.73 -13.06
N LYS A 115 -3.24 3.85 -11.82
CA LYS A 115 -3.57 2.69 -11.00
C LYS A 115 -4.59 1.82 -11.74
N PRO A 116 -4.45 0.49 -11.75
CA PRO A 116 -3.50 -0.32 -10.97
C PRO A 116 -2.31 -0.84 -11.76
N ALA A 117 -1.78 -0.08 -12.72
CA ALA A 117 -0.55 -0.48 -13.39
C ALA A 117 0.59 -0.58 -12.36
N ARG A 118 1.35 -1.69 -12.39
CA ARG A 118 2.43 -1.97 -11.42
C ARG A 118 3.43 -0.81 -11.30
N ILE A 119 3.76 -0.18 -12.42
CA ILE A 119 4.70 0.94 -12.47
C ILE A 119 4.22 2.15 -11.66
N PHE A 120 2.90 2.39 -11.54
CA PHE A 120 2.39 3.48 -10.70
C PHE A 120 2.79 3.27 -9.24
N TYR A 121 2.66 2.04 -8.73
CA TYR A 121 3.04 1.71 -7.36
C TYR A 121 4.56 1.74 -7.16
N SER A 122 5.35 1.39 -8.17
CA SER A 122 6.80 1.58 -8.14
C SER A 122 7.19 3.05 -8.00
N LEU A 123 6.47 3.97 -8.66
CA LEU A 123 6.68 5.41 -8.49
C LEU A 123 6.30 5.89 -7.09
N VAL A 124 5.21 5.37 -6.53
CA VAL A 124 4.80 5.67 -5.14
C VAL A 124 5.88 5.25 -4.15
N ILE A 125 6.41 4.03 -4.28
CA ILE A 125 7.49 3.51 -3.42
C ILE A 125 8.74 4.39 -3.54
N ALA A 126 9.14 4.76 -4.76
CA ALA A 126 10.28 5.64 -4.98
C ALA A 126 10.11 7.03 -4.32
N ALA A 127 8.89 7.59 -4.35
CA ALA A 127 8.60 8.90 -3.75
C ALA A 127 8.43 8.88 -2.21
N ALA A 128 8.23 7.70 -1.62
CA ALA A 128 7.95 7.53 -0.19
C ALA A 128 9.20 7.61 0.70
N GLU A 129 10.39 7.37 0.16
CA GLU A 129 11.66 7.41 0.89
C GLU A 129 11.68 6.46 2.12
N CYS A 130 10.98 5.33 2.02
CA CYS A 130 10.97 4.26 3.02
C CYS A 130 10.72 2.89 2.36
N GLU A 131 10.82 1.81 3.12
CA GLU A 131 10.54 0.47 2.59
C GLU A 131 9.05 0.30 2.25
N PRO A 132 8.70 -0.53 1.24
CA PRO A 132 7.30 -0.74 0.85
C PRO A 132 6.38 -1.10 2.03
N GLY A 133 6.84 -1.97 2.94
CA GLY A 133 6.08 -2.38 4.13
C GLY A 133 5.81 -1.27 5.16
N GLU A 134 6.50 -0.13 5.05
CA GLU A 134 6.30 1.06 5.89
C GLU A 134 5.35 2.08 5.23
N ILE A 135 4.84 1.78 4.04
CA ILE A 135 3.88 2.60 3.30
C ILE A 135 2.48 2.05 3.51
N LEU A 136 1.56 2.90 3.95
CA LEU A 136 0.13 2.62 3.93
C LEU A 136 -0.51 3.32 2.73
N PHE A 137 -0.98 2.54 1.77
CA PHE A 137 -1.82 3.05 0.70
C PHE A 137 -3.28 3.12 1.19
N VAL A 138 -3.93 4.28 1.08
CA VAL A 138 -5.30 4.50 1.56
C VAL A 138 -6.17 4.97 0.40
N GLY A 139 -7.29 4.27 0.16
CA GLY A 139 -8.23 4.67 -0.87
C GLY A 139 -9.56 3.93 -0.82
N ASP A 140 -10.37 4.09 -1.86
CA ASP A 140 -11.74 3.56 -1.92
C ASP A 140 -11.89 2.39 -2.92
N SER A 141 -10.85 2.04 -3.67
CA SER A 141 -10.88 0.96 -4.64
C SER A 141 -10.16 -0.29 -4.15
N ILE A 142 -10.86 -1.43 -4.05
CA ILE A 142 -10.21 -2.72 -3.73
C ILE A 142 -9.13 -3.06 -4.76
N ARG A 143 -9.41 -2.82 -6.05
CA ARG A 143 -8.45 -3.16 -7.11
C ARG A 143 -7.25 -2.21 -7.12
N SER A 144 -7.51 -0.90 -7.02
CA SER A 144 -6.47 0.13 -7.22
C SER A 144 -5.76 0.58 -5.95
N ASP A 145 -6.40 0.51 -4.81
CA ASP A 145 -5.88 1.07 -3.55
C ASP A 145 -5.63 -0.01 -2.49
N VAL A 146 -6.02 -1.26 -2.77
CA VAL A 146 -5.75 -2.40 -1.88
C VAL A 146 -4.91 -3.48 -2.56
N VAL A 147 -5.47 -4.18 -3.55
CA VAL A 147 -4.80 -5.31 -4.21
C VAL A 147 -3.53 -4.88 -4.92
N GLY A 148 -3.56 -3.75 -5.65
CA GLY A 148 -2.39 -3.21 -6.33
C GLY A 148 -1.24 -2.87 -5.38
N PRO A 149 -1.47 -2.05 -4.34
CA PRO A 149 -0.44 -1.74 -3.36
C PRO A 149 0.11 -2.95 -2.60
N MET A 150 -0.77 -3.87 -2.18
CA MET A 150 -0.33 -5.11 -1.49
C MET A 150 0.57 -5.97 -2.39
N LYS A 151 0.25 -6.10 -3.67
CA LYS A 151 1.12 -6.80 -4.64
C LYS A 151 2.47 -6.13 -4.86
N ALA A 152 2.59 -4.83 -4.53
CA ALA A 152 3.84 -4.09 -4.56
C ALA A 152 4.58 -4.12 -3.21
N GLY A 153 4.09 -4.87 -2.21
CA GLY A 153 4.70 -5.00 -0.89
C GLY A 153 4.29 -3.91 0.11
N MET A 154 3.30 -3.09 -0.23
CA MET A 154 2.77 -2.06 0.67
C MET A 154 1.65 -2.58 1.57
N ARG A 155 1.42 -1.87 2.68
CA ARG A 155 0.20 -2.02 3.47
C ARG A 155 -0.94 -1.28 2.78
N ALA A 156 -2.18 -1.68 3.02
CA ALA A 156 -3.35 -1.04 2.43
C ALA A 156 -4.50 -0.86 3.42
N ALA A 157 -5.18 0.28 3.32
CA ALA A 157 -6.43 0.57 4.01
C ALA A 157 -7.53 0.95 3.00
N LEU A 158 -8.67 0.29 3.11
CA LEU A 158 -9.86 0.55 2.31
C LEU A 158 -10.84 1.43 3.08
N ILE A 159 -11.24 2.56 2.50
CA ILE A 159 -12.29 3.42 3.03
C ILE A 159 -13.66 2.89 2.62
N ARG A 160 -14.48 2.54 3.62
CA ARG A 160 -15.86 2.08 3.48
C ARG A 160 -16.72 2.70 4.58
N PRO A 161 -17.27 3.92 4.38
CA PRO A 161 -18.03 4.64 5.40
C PRO A 161 -19.23 3.84 5.93
N CYS A 162 -19.91 3.11 5.04
CA CYS A 162 -21.10 2.32 5.35
C CYS A 162 -20.83 0.80 5.40
N GLY A 163 -19.57 0.37 5.52
CA GLY A 163 -19.19 -1.03 5.44
C GLY A 163 -18.95 -1.54 4.01
N MET A 164 -18.55 -2.82 3.90
CA MET A 164 -18.26 -3.47 2.62
C MET A 164 -19.52 -3.56 1.76
N ARG A 165 -19.39 -3.35 0.45
CA ARG A 165 -20.53 -3.51 -0.47
C ARG A 165 -20.82 -5.00 -0.69
N PRO A 166 -22.07 -5.39 -1.03
CA PRO A 166 -22.39 -6.78 -1.35
C PRO A 166 -21.45 -7.35 -2.43
N GLY A 167 -20.87 -8.51 -2.15
CA GLY A 167 -19.94 -9.20 -3.06
C GLY A 167 -18.49 -8.68 -3.03
N GLU A 168 -18.19 -7.62 -2.30
CA GLU A 168 -16.81 -7.21 -2.05
C GLU A 168 -16.17 -8.07 -0.95
N ASN A 169 -14.93 -8.49 -1.19
CA ASN A 169 -14.11 -9.17 -0.20
C ASN A 169 -12.85 -8.35 0.05
N LEU A 170 -12.56 -8.06 1.32
CA LEU A 170 -11.32 -7.41 1.70
C LEU A 170 -10.19 -8.47 1.73
N PRO A 171 -9.08 -8.27 1.00
CA PRO A 171 -7.94 -9.16 1.06
C PRO A 171 -7.39 -9.30 2.50
N ALA A 172 -6.94 -10.50 2.86
CA ALA A 172 -6.35 -10.75 4.17
C ALA A 172 -5.14 -9.82 4.43
N GLY A 173 -5.10 -9.19 5.60
CA GLY A 173 -4.07 -8.22 5.98
C GLY A 173 -4.33 -6.78 5.53
N ALA A 174 -5.33 -6.52 4.69
CA ALA A 174 -5.79 -5.16 4.43
C ALA A 174 -6.66 -4.66 5.59
N ILE A 175 -6.58 -3.36 5.85
CA ILE A 175 -7.32 -2.69 6.92
C ILE A 175 -8.60 -2.11 6.32
N GLN A 176 -9.73 -2.23 7.03
CA GLN A 176 -10.93 -1.46 6.70
C GLN A 176 -11.05 -0.28 7.66
N ILE A 177 -11.27 0.90 7.12
CA ILE A 177 -11.60 2.12 7.87
C ILE A 177 -12.86 2.74 7.29
N ARG A 178 -13.56 3.55 8.07
CA ARG A 178 -14.72 4.33 7.60
C ARG A 178 -14.29 5.68 7.06
N HIS A 179 -13.27 6.26 7.66
CA HIS A 179 -12.75 7.58 7.33
C HIS A 179 -11.27 7.69 7.68
N ILE A 180 -10.54 8.65 7.10
CA ILE A 180 -9.10 8.85 7.36
C ILE A 180 -8.81 9.14 8.85
N ALA A 181 -9.79 9.71 9.56
CA ALA A 181 -9.71 9.97 11.01
C ALA A 181 -9.47 8.69 11.83
N ASP A 182 -9.95 7.54 11.36
CA ASP A 182 -9.82 6.27 12.09
C ASP A 182 -8.35 5.81 12.17
N LEU A 183 -7.48 6.31 11.30
CA LEU A 183 -6.05 5.98 11.33
C LEU A 183 -5.34 6.52 12.56
N ILE A 184 -5.83 7.61 13.15
CA ILE A 184 -5.18 8.30 14.28
C ILE A 184 -5.03 7.36 15.48
N ASP A 185 -6.05 6.54 15.73
CA ASP A 185 -6.13 5.69 16.93
C ASP A 185 -5.96 4.20 16.60
N LEU A 186 -5.54 3.87 15.37
CA LEU A 186 -5.42 2.48 14.93
C LEU A 186 -4.20 1.81 15.58
N PRO A 187 -4.40 0.79 16.45
CA PRO A 187 -3.31 0.19 17.22
C PRO A 187 -2.36 -0.59 16.31
N GLY A 188 -1.06 -0.51 16.61
CA GLY A 188 -0.01 -1.21 15.84
C GLY A 188 0.27 -0.63 14.45
N LEU A 189 -0.25 0.57 14.15
CA LEU A 189 0.01 1.25 12.89
C LEU A 189 1.28 2.11 12.92
N TRP A 190 1.56 2.76 14.05
CA TRP A 190 2.54 3.84 14.20
C TRP A 190 3.79 3.45 14.98
#